data_AF-A0A8H7PLR8-F1
#
_entry.id   AF-A0A8H7PLR8-F1
#
_cell.length_a   1.000
_cell.length_b   1.000
_cell.length_c   1.000
_cell.angle_alpha   90.00
_cell.angle_beta   90.00
_cell.angle_gamma   90.00
#
_symmetry.space_group_name_H-M   'P 1'
#
loop_
_entity.id
_entity.type
_entity.pdbx_description
1 polymer ?
#
loop_
_entity_poly.entity_id
_entity_poly.type
_entity_poly.pdbx_seq_one_letter_code
_entity_poly.pdbx_strand_id
1 'polypeptide(L)'
;MLLSDSQCQSFAHQGYVVFEHALSPKQCQSLHEEADVLLNHAMNEGLDLVRDLGCIIEPLNCAYTDMEMRDCRDNIQRYKEQRDSISDNHVSSLILDIIPRWSAQLLRSDIVYLLNEQYIIKPPSAGTGSSFRWHTDGEYLPADEQHINSVACWTALDEVDQNNGSLTIRPMDGGADMEIKVPAGSIVFISNRVVHKSTPNNSRRFRRVYMPQYSSKRSNVGFRFDISIST
;
A
#
# COMPACT_ATOMS: atom_id res chain seq x y z
N MET A 1 5.09 14.25 -11.08
CA MET A 1 5.42 15.33 -10.11
C MET A 1 6.25 14.70 -9.00
N LEU A 2 7.29 15.36 -8.50
CA LEU A 2 8.10 14.85 -7.37
C LEU A 2 7.65 15.51 -6.06
N LEU A 3 7.99 14.90 -4.92
CA LEU A 3 7.84 15.54 -3.62
C LEU A 3 8.81 16.72 -3.51
N SER A 4 8.37 17.80 -2.88
CA SER A 4 9.21 18.95 -2.55
C SER A 4 10.18 18.66 -1.39
N ASP A 5 11.24 19.44 -1.27
CA ASP A 5 12.21 19.31 -0.18
C ASP A 5 11.55 19.44 1.20
N SER A 6 10.56 20.34 1.34
CA SER A 6 9.82 20.50 2.59
C SER A 6 8.99 19.26 2.94
N GLN A 7 8.38 18.60 1.95
CA GLN A 7 7.68 17.32 2.14
C GLN A 7 8.64 16.20 2.55
N CYS A 8 9.82 16.11 1.92
CA CYS A 8 10.85 15.14 2.30
C CYS A 8 11.40 15.39 3.70
N GLN A 9 11.61 16.66 4.09
CA GLN A 9 12.03 17.03 5.44
C GLN A 9 10.95 16.73 6.47
N SER A 10 9.70 17.02 6.15
CA SER A 10 8.54 16.71 6.99
C SER A 10 8.47 15.21 7.25
N PHE A 11 8.55 14.37 6.20
CA PHE A 11 8.61 12.91 6.36
C PHE A 11 9.77 12.45 7.23
N ALA A 12 10.98 13.01 7.04
CA ALA A 12 12.15 12.65 7.84
C ALA A 12 11.99 13.02 9.34
N HIS A 13 11.20 14.04 9.66
CA HIS A 13 10.96 14.49 11.03
C HIS A 13 9.83 13.72 11.71
N GLN A 14 8.67 13.62 11.06
CA GLN A 14 7.45 13.10 11.67
C GLN A 14 7.10 11.66 11.24
N GLY A 15 7.83 11.11 10.26
CA GLY A 15 7.71 9.74 9.77
C GLY A 15 6.63 9.52 8.70
N TYR A 16 5.82 10.53 8.38
CA TYR A 16 4.79 10.42 7.33
C TYR A 16 4.66 11.72 6.51
N VAL A 17 4.11 11.61 5.30
CA VAL A 17 3.69 12.76 4.50
C VAL A 17 2.49 12.40 3.64
N VAL A 18 1.54 13.33 3.51
CA VAL A 18 0.38 13.18 2.63
C VAL A 18 0.66 13.89 1.32
N PHE A 19 0.42 13.19 0.20
CA PHE A 19 0.46 13.77 -1.13
C PHE A 19 -0.89 13.58 -1.81
N GLU A 20 -1.72 14.62 -1.75
CA GLU A 20 -3.05 14.61 -2.34
C GLU A 20 -2.96 14.59 -3.87
N HIS A 21 -3.87 13.84 -4.51
CA HIS A 21 -3.93 13.70 -5.97
C HIS A 21 -2.60 13.30 -6.62
N ALA A 22 -1.80 12.49 -5.92
CA ALA A 22 -0.51 12.00 -6.42
C ALA A 22 -0.69 11.15 -7.70
N LEU A 23 -1.73 10.32 -7.75
CA LEU A 23 -2.14 9.60 -8.95
C LEU A 23 -3.19 10.41 -9.72
N SER A 24 -3.08 10.42 -11.04
CA SER A 24 -4.16 10.93 -11.90
C SER A 24 -5.42 10.06 -11.77
N PRO A 25 -6.61 10.59 -12.11
CA PRO A 25 -7.85 9.82 -12.06
C PRO A 25 -7.78 8.49 -12.81
N LYS A 26 -7.12 8.45 -13.99
CA LYS A 26 -6.94 7.23 -14.77
C LYS A 26 -6.08 6.19 -14.03
N GLN A 27 -4.95 6.61 -13.44
CA GLN A 27 -4.07 5.70 -12.71
C GLN A 27 -4.73 5.17 -11.43
N CYS A 28 -5.48 6.02 -10.73
CA CYS A 28 -6.28 5.60 -9.57
C CYS A 28 -7.35 4.58 -9.98
N GLN A 29 -8.06 4.85 -11.09
CA GLN A 29 -9.07 3.95 -11.63
C GLN A 29 -8.48 2.58 -11.99
N SER A 30 -7.29 2.53 -12.59
CA SER A 30 -6.61 1.26 -12.92
C SER A 30 -6.41 0.34 -11.72
N LEU A 31 -5.93 0.88 -10.59
CA LEU A 31 -5.78 0.11 -9.34
C LEU A 31 -7.12 -0.23 -8.70
N HIS A 32 -8.11 0.68 -8.80
CA HIS A 32 -9.45 0.44 -8.30
C HIS A 32 -10.12 -0.74 -9.01
N GLU A 33 -10.05 -0.80 -10.34
CA GLU A 33 -10.64 -1.88 -11.14
C GLU A 33 -9.95 -3.22 -10.86
N GLU A 34 -8.63 -3.24 -10.68
CA GLU A 34 -7.93 -4.45 -10.27
C GLU A 34 -8.37 -4.93 -8.87
N ALA A 35 -8.54 -4.01 -7.92
CA ALA A 35 -9.08 -4.35 -6.60
C ALA A 35 -10.48 -5.00 -6.69
N ASP A 36 -11.32 -4.54 -7.61
CA ASP A 36 -12.65 -5.13 -7.86
C ASP A 36 -12.55 -6.52 -8.49
N VAL A 37 -11.64 -6.74 -9.44
CA VAL A 37 -11.40 -8.06 -10.02
C VAL A 37 -11.04 -9.07 -8.93
N LEU A 38 -10.05 -8.73 -8.09
CA LEU A 38 -9.58 -9.63 -7.03
C LEU A 38 -10.63 -9.84 -5.94
N LEU A 39 -11.36 -8.79 -5.56
CA LEU A 39 -12.47 -8.89 -4.60
C LEU A 39 -13.57 -9.84 -5.13
N ASN A 40 -13.98 -9.67 -6.38
CA ASN A 40 -15.01 -10.51 -6.99
C ASN A 40 -14.57 -11.97 -7.04
N HIS A 41 -13.30 -12.24 -7.35
CA HIS A 41 -12.75 -13.59 -7.30
C HIS A 41 -12.83 -14.17 -5.89
N ALA A 42 -12.32 -13.47 -4.87
CA ALA A 42 -12.37 -13.94 -3.48
C ALA A 42 -13.81 -14.25 -3.02
N MET A 43 -14.76 -13.41 -3.39
CA MET A 43 -16.18 -13.63 -3.08
C MET A 43 -16.77 -14.84 -3.81
N ASN A 44 -16.38 -15.08 -5.06
CA ASN A 44 -16.81 -16.25 -5.84
C ASN A 44 -16.25 -17.56 -5.27
N GLU A 45 -15.05 -17.52 -4.70
CA GLU A 45 -14.47 -18.63 -3.92
C GLU A 45 -15.12 -18.81 -2.54
N GLY A 46 -16.11 -17.97 -2.20
CA GLY A 46 -16.87 -18.06 -0.95
C GLY A 46 -16.14 -17.51 0.28
N LEU A 47 -15.06 -16.73 0.08
CA LEU A 47 -14.30 -16.12 1.16
C LEU A 47 -15.00 -14.87 1.70
N ASP A 48 -15.11 -14.78 3.03
CA ASP A 48 -15.56 -13.57 3.71
C ASP A 48 -14.40 -12.59 3.87
N LEU A 49 -14.56 -11.39 3.32
CA LEU A 49 -13.51 -10.36 3.31
C LEU A 49 -13.03 -9.96 4.71
N VAL A 50 -13.88 -10.02 5.74
CA VAL A 50 -13.49 -9.64 7.11
C VAL A 50 -12.99 -10.85 7.88
N ARG A 51 -13.78 -11.92 7.92
CA ARG A 51 -13.52 -13.10 8.76
C ARG A 51 -12.35 -13.93 8.22
N ASP A 52 -12.30 -14.13 6.91
CA ASP A 52 -11.35 -15.07 6.30
C ASP A 52 -10.10 -14.34 5.81
N LEU A 53 -10.24 -13.09 5.35
CA LEU A 53 -9.15 -12.32 4.74
C LEU A 53 -8.67 -11.11 5.57
N GLY A 54 -9.34 -10.76 6.67
CA GLY A 54 -8.92 -9.62 7.50
C GLY A 54 -8.90 -8.28 6.77
N CYS A 55 -9.74 -8.10 5.75
CA CYS A 55 -9.81 -6.97 4.83
C CYS A 55 -8.59 -6.81 3.90
N ILE A 56 -7.72 -7.82 3.78
CA ILE A 56 -6.50 -7.79 2.98
C ILE A 56 -6.59 -8.78 1.82
N ILE A 57 -6.25 -8.32 0.63
CA ILE A 57 -6.05 -9.17 -0.55
C ILE A 57 -4.65 -8.89 -1.09
N GLU A 58 -3.80 -9.91 -1.06
CA GLU A 58 -2.46 -9.88 -1.65
C GLU A 58 -2.54 -10.37 -3.11
N PRO A 59 -2.23 -9.53 -4.11
CA PRO A 59 -2.50 -9.84 -5.52
C PRO A 59 -1.86 -11.13 -6.04
N LEU A 60 -0.68 -11.48 -5.53
CA LEU A 60 0.05 -12.69 -5.94
C LEU A 60 -0.11 -13.88 -4.97
N ASN A 61 -0.89 -13.73 -3.89
CA ASN A 61 -1.13 -14.77 -2.88
C ASN A 61 -2.62 -15.10 -2.67
N CYS A 62 -3.53 -14.43 -3.39
CA CYS A 62 -4.97 -14.63 -3.27
C CYS A 62 -5.54 -15.76 -4.14
N ALA A 63 -4.69 -16.62 -4.70
CA ALA A 63 -5.05 -17.73 -5.60
C ALA A 63 -5.82 -17.33 -6.88
N TYR A 64 -5.77 -16.04 -7.26
CA TYR A 64 -6.35 -15.57 -8.53
C TYR A 64 -5.64 -16.15 -9.76
N THR A 65 -4.32 -16.38 -9.66
CA THR A 65 -3.52 -17.01 -10.71
C THR A 65 -2.96 -18.34 -10.21
N ASP A 66 -2.78 -19.30 -11.13
CA ASP A 66 -2.13 -20.59 -10.85
C ASP A 66 -0.61 -20.47 -10.58
N MET A 67 -0.07 -19.25 -10.55
CA MET A 67 1.36 -19.01 -10.39
C MET A 67 1.72 -18.78 -8.92
N GLU A 68 2.80 -19.42 -8.49
CA GLU A 68 3.31 -19.24 -7.14
C GLU A 68 4.07 -17.91 -7.03
N MET A 69 3.85 -17.16 -5.94
CA MET A 69 4.58 -15.91 -5.66
C MET A 69 6.10 -16.07 -5.77
N ARG A 70 6.63 -17.24 -5.39
CA ARG A 70 8.07 -17.55 -5.46
C ARG A 70 8.65 -17.40 -6.88
N ASP A 71 7.83 -17.60 -7.91
CA ASP A 71 8.26 -17.51 -9.32
C ASP A 71 8.42 -16.05 -9.78
N CYS A 72 7.76 -15.11 -9.11
CA CYS A 72 7.86 -13.67 -9.35
C CYS A 72 8.92 -12.99 -8.46
N ARG A 73 9.22 -13.59 -7.30
CA ARG A 73 9.99 -12.99 -6.21
C ARG A 73 11.35 -12.45 -6.64
N ASP A 74 12.05 -13.19 -7.49
CA ASP A 74 13.40 -12.86 -7.95
C ASP A 74 13.42 -12.44 -9.44
N ASN A 75 12.24 -12.26 -10.07
CA ASN A 75 12.12 -12.00 -11.50
C ASN A 75 11.11 -10.89 -11.82
N ILE A 76 11.64 -9.68 -12.07
CA ILE A 76 10.83 -8.48 -12.35
C ILE A 76 9.95 -8.63 -13.60
N GLN A 77 10.38 -9.39 -14.60
CA GLN A 77 9.62 -9.57 -15.83
C GLN A 77 8.40 -10.47 -15.59
N ARG A 78 8.59 -11.55 -14.83
CA ARG A 78 7.48 -12.42 -14.40
C ARG A 78 6.50 -11.67 -13.50
N TYR A 79 7.02 -10.89 -12.56
CA TYR A 79 6.20 -10.02 -11.73
C TYR A 79 5.35 -9.07 -12.57
N LYS A 80 5.94 -8.40 -13.58
CA LYS A 80 5.21 -7.51 -14.50
C LYS A 80 4.09 -8.26 -15.23
N GLU A 81 4.42 -9.38 -15.86
CA GLU A 81 3.47 -10.21 -16.60
C GLU A 81 2.30 -10.67 -15.73
N GLN A 82 2.55 -11.05 -14.47
CA GLN A 82 1.49 -11.47 -13.56
C GLN A 82 0.62 -10.30 -13.09
N ARG A 83 1.22 -9.17 -12.70
CA ARG A 83 0.42 -8.02 -12.29
C ARG A 83 -0.43 -7.48 -13.42
N ASP A 84 0.11 -7.45 -14.62
CA ASP A 84 -0.61 -6.95 -15.79
C ASP A 84 -1.60 -7.96 -16.38
N SER A 85 -1.65 -9.21 -15.89
CA SER A 85 -2.67 -10.17 -16.30
C SER A 85 -3.93 -10.14 -15.43
N ILE A 86 -3.89 -9.50 -14.26
CA ILE A 86 -5.04 -9.42 -13.35
C ILE A 86 -6.13 -8.53 -13.94
N SER A 87 -5.74 -7.41 -14.56
CA SER A 87 -6.66 -6.48 -15.22
C SER A 87 -6.06 -5.91 -16.50
N ASP A 88 -6.91 -5.45 -17.42
CA ASP A 88 -6.49 -4.86 -18.70
C ASP A 88 -5.74 -3.51 -18.55
N ASN A 89 -5.57 -3.01 -17.33
CA ASN A 89 -5.04 -1.67 -17.06
C ASN A 89 -3.52 -1.58 -16.89
N HIS A 90 -2.81 -2.71 -16.93
CA HIS A 90 -1.34 -2.78 -16.84
C HIS A 90 -0.74 -1.99 -15.66
N VAL A 91 -1.14 -2.36 -14.43
CA VAL A 91 -0.77 -1.62 -13.20
C VAL A 91 0.72 -1.73 -12.83
N SER A 92 1.48 -2.65 -13.41
CA SER A 92 2.89 -2.87 -13.07
C SER A 92 3.73 -1.60 -13.23
N SER A 93 3.41 -0.76 -14.21
CA SER A 93 4.07 0.54 -14.43
C SER A 93 3.87 1.52 -13.25
N LEU A 94 2.70 1.50 -12.60
CA LEU A 94 2.46 2.31 -11.41
C LEU A 94 3.38 1.86 -10.26
N ILE A 95 3.52 0.54 -10.12
CA ILE A 95 4.21 -0.11 -9.00
C ILE A 95 5.73 -0.10 -9.18
N LEU A 96 6.23 -0.10 -10.42
CA LEU A 96 7.66 -0.21 -10.71
C LEU A 96 8.27 1.09 -11.24
N ASP A 97 7.48 1.99 -11.84
CA ASP A 97 8.02 3.19 -12.47
C ASP A 97 7.53 4.50 -11.83
N ILE A 98 6.33 4.55 -11.26
CA ILE A 98 5.74 5.81 -10.76
C ILE A 98 5.88 5.94 -9.25
N ILE A 99 5.20 5.08 -8.48
CA ILE A 99 5.19 5.15 -7.02
C ILE A 99 6.61 5.02 -6.42
N PRO A 100 7.50 4.14 -6.91
CA PRO A 100 8.86 4.01 -6.41
C PRO A 100 9.68 5.29 -6.45
N ARG A 101 9.39 6.24 -7.36
CA ARG A 101 10.13 7.51 -7.44
C ARG A 101 9.98 8.32 -6.15
N TRP A 102 8.77 8.40 -5.60
CA TRP A 102 8.54 9.09 -4.33
C TRP A 102 9.14 8.31 -3.17
N SER A 103 9.02 6.98 -3.18
CA SER A 103 9.63 6.13 -2.16
C SER A 103 11.15 6.30 -2.11
N ALA A 104 11.80 6.36 -3.27
CA ALA A 104 13.23 6.62 -3.40
C ALA A 104 13.64 8.00 -2.87
N GLN A 105 12.86 9.06 -3.16
CA GLN A 105 13.09 10.39 -2.57
C GLN A 105 13.05 10.34 -1.04
N LEU A 106 12.05 9.68 -0.47
CA LEU A 106 11.85 9.59 0.98
C LEU A 106 12.88 8.70 1.68
N LEU A 107 13.30 7.62 1.01
CA LEU A 107 14.33 6.69 1.50
C LEU A 107 15.76 7.17 1.22
N ARG A 108 15.92 8.23 0.42
CA ARG A 108 17.21 8.77 -0.06
C ARG A 108 18.08 7.68 -0.71
N SER A 109 17.48 6.95 -1.64
CA SER A 109 18.12 5.82 -2.33
C SER A 109 17.79 5.84 -3.81
N ASP A 110 18.79 5.58 -4.67
CA ASP A 110 18.61 5.48 -6.12
C ASP A 110 18.02 4.10 -6.53
N ILE A 111 18.08 3.12 -5.62
CA ILE A 111 17.52 1.79 -5.80
C ILE A 111 16.59 1.49 -4.63
N VAL A 112 15.40 1.02 -4.94
CA VAL A 112 14.44 0.52 -3.95
C VAL A 112 14.00 -0.89 -4.31
N TYR A 113 13.39 -1.56 -3.33
CA TYR A 113 12.91 -2.93 -3.44
C TYR A 113 11.43 -2.96 -3.09
N LEU A 114 10.60 -3.65 -3.89
CA LEU A 114 9.23 -3.92 -3.50
C LEU A 114 9.25 -4.95 -2.36
N LEU A 115 8.87 -4.51 -1.16
CA LEU A 115 8.91 -5.31 0.05
C LEU A 115 7.61 -6.10 0.26
N ASN A 116 6.48 -5.45 -0.03
CA ASN A 116 5.16 -6.03 0.13
C ASN A 116 4.17 -5.26 -0.76
N GLU A 117 3.00 -5.85 -0.99
CA GLU A 117 1.89 -5.20 -1.66
C GLU A 117 0.56 -5.85 -1.29
N GLN A 118 -0.44 -5.01 -1.07
CA GLN A 118 -1.77 -5.47 -0.69
C GLN A 118 -2.84 -4.47 -1.05
N TYR A 119 -4.02 -4.99 -1.38
CA TYR A 119 -5.26 -4.22 -1.34
C TYR A 119 -5.88 -4.34 0.05
N ILE A 120 -6.16 -3.21 0.68
CA ILE A 120 -6.93 -3.15 1.93
C ILE A 120 -8.35 -2.70 1.58
N ILE A 121 -9.28 -3.64 1.59
CA ILE A 121 -10.68 -3.42 1.20
C ILE A 121 -11.57 -3.59 2.42
N LYS A 122 -12.25 -2.51 2.83
CA LYS A 122 -13.20 -2.56 3.93
C LYS A 122 -14.63 -2.63 3.40
N PRO A 123 -15.39 -3.70 3.72
CA PRO A 123 -16.77 -3.81 3.28
C PRO A 123 -17.67 -2.77 3.96
N PRO A 124 -18.83 -2.45 3.35
CA PRO A 124 -19.79 -1.53 3.94
C PRO A 124 -20.31 -2.07 5.26
N SER A 125 -20.48 -1.18 6.26
CA SER A 125 -21.09 -1.52 7.56
C SER A 125 -20.45 -2.71 8.29
N ALA A 126 -19.15 -2.93 8.08
CA ALA A 126 -18.42 -4.10 8.56
C ALA A 126 -18.11 -4.10 10.08
N GLY A 127 -18.47 -3.02 10.78
CA GLY A 127 -18.24 -2.87 12.21
C GLY A 127 -16.77 -3.01 12.60
N THR A 128 -16.51 -3.28 13.88
CA THR A 128 -15.16 -3.32 14.46
C THR A 128 -14.25 -4.40 13.88
N GLY A 129 -14.81 -5.44 13.25
CA GLY A 129 -14.04 -6.49 12.58
C GLY A 129 -13.18 -5.98 11.42
N SER A 130 -13.54 -4.85 10.82
CA SER A 130 -12.78 -4.22 9.73
C SER A 130 -11.71 -3.21 10.19
N SER A 131 -11.46 -3.11 11.51
CA SER A 131 -10.48 -2.17 12.06
C SER A 131 -9.09 -2.80 12.21
N PHE A 132 -8.05 -1.99 12.02
CA PHE A 132 -6.68 -2.38 12.33
C PHE A 132 -6.28 -1.68 13.62
N ARG A 133 -5.72 -2.43 14.58
CA ARG A 133 -5.24 -1.87 15.86
C ARG A 133 -4.01 -1.00 15.63
N TRP A 134 -3.58 -0.26 16.66
CA TRP A 134 -2.30 0.42 16.63
C TRP A 134 -1.16 -0.59 16.42
N HIS A 135 -0.33 -0.33 15.41
CA HIS A 135 0.83 -1.11 15.05
C HIS A 135 1.83 -0.24 14.27
N THR A 136 3.02 -0.78 14.03
CA THR A 136 3.97 -0.28 13.02
C THR A 136 4.21 -1.37 11.99
N ASP A 137 4.42 -1.02 10.72
CA ASP A 137 4.66 -2.04 9.68
C ASP A 137 5.93 -2.87 9.96
N GLY A 138 6.92 -2.29 10.64
CA GLY A 138 8.14 -2.98 11.04
C GLY A 138 7.89 -4.19 11.96
N GLU A 139 6.77 -4.24 12.69
CA GLU A 139 6.43 -5.37 13.55
C GLU A 139 6.14 -6.66 12.76
N TYR A 140 5.80 -6.54 11.47
CA TYR A 140 5.54 -7.68 10.59
C TYR A 140 6.81 -8.21 9.91
N LEU A 141 7.95 -7.53 10.06
CA LEU A 141 9.22 -7.98 9.50
C LEU A 141 9.96 -8.92 10.46
N PRO A 142 10.82 -9.82 9.93
CA PRO A 142 11.77 -10.58 10.75
C PRO A 142 12.53 -9.66 11.71
N ALA A 143 12.82 -10.15 12.92
CA ALA A 143 13.44 -9.34 13.98
C ALA A 143 14.77 -8.70 13.57
N ASP A 144 15.57 -9.41 12.77
CA ASP A 144 16.84 -8.94 12.22
C ASP A 144 16.68 -7.96 11.05
N GLU A 145 15.46 -7.75 10.53
CA GLU A 145 15.16 -6.87 9.40
C GLU A 145 14.30 -5.66 9.76
N GLN A 146 13.78 -5.56 10.99
CA GLN A 146 12.97 -4.39 11.43
C GLN A 146 13.73 -3.05 11.36
N HIS A 147 15.06 -3.10 11.30
CA HIS A 147 15.93 -1.94 11.14
C HIS A 147 16.04 -1.45 9.68
N ILE A 148 15.56 -2.22 8.71
CA ILE A 148 15.53 -1.83 7.30
C ILE A 148 14.49 -0.72 7.15
N ASN A 149 14.93 0.44 6.65
CA ASN A 149 14.01 1.54 6.38
C ASN A 149 13.11 1.16 5.20
N SER A 150 11.81 1.24 5.42
CA SER A 150 10.81 1.10 4.37
C SER A 150 9.70 2.13 4.52
N VAL A 151 9.02 2.37 3.40
CA VAL A 151 7.90 3.29 3.29
C VAL A 151 6.70 2.54 2.70
N ALA A 152 5.58 2.58 3.41
CA ALA A 152 4.28 2.18 2.88
C ALA A 152 3.67 3.34 2.12
N CYS A 153 3.18 3.07 0.90
CA CYS A 153 2.49 4.03 0.06
C CYS A 153 0.98 3.76 0.14
N TRP A 154 0.35 4.15 1.25
CA TRP A 154 -1.08 3.96 1.46
C TRP A 154 -1.87 4.81 0.47
N THR A 155 -2.33 4.20 -0.62
CA THR A 155 -2.92 4.88 -1.77
C THR A 155 -4.43 4.77 -1.72
N ALA A 156 -5.11 5.88 -1.45
CA ALA A 156 -6.56 5.93 -1.40
C ALA A 156 -7.14 5.73 -2.81
N LEU A 157 -7.93 4.67 -3.01
CA LEU A 157 -8.61 4.41 -4.28
C LEU A 157 -10.05 4.91 -4.29
N ASP A 158 -10.60 5.11 -3.09
CA ASP A 158 -11.86 5.82 -2.83
C ASP A 158 -11.56 7.12 -2.07
N GLU A 159 -12.50 8.07 -2.04
CA GLU A 159 -12.45 9.18 -1.09
C GLU A 159 -12.46 8.63 0.35
N VAL A 160 -11.63 9.17 1.24
CA VAL A 160 -11.47 8.70 2.61
C VAL A 160 -11.87 9.79 3.58
N ASP A 161 -12.78 9.44 4.49
CA ASP A 161 -13.27 10.31 5.56
C ASP A 161 -13.31 9.56 6.91
N GLN A 162 -13.74 10.25 7.96
CA GLN A 162 -13.84 9.65 9.30
C GLN A 162 -14.85 8.48 9.40
N ASN A 163 -15.73 8.30 8.42
CA ASN A 163 -16.84 7.36 8.47
C ASN A 163 -16.54 6.05 7.73
N ASN A 164 -15.61 6.04 6.78
CA ASN A 164 -15.35 4.89 5.91
C ASN A 164 -14.04 4.14 6.20
N GLY A 165 -13.51 4.29 7.41
CA GLY A 165 -12.38 3.52 7.89
C GLY A 165 -11.04 4.17 7.60
N SER A 166 -10.95 5.47 7.87
CA SER A 166 -9.75 6.33 7.83
C SER A 166 -8.57 5.74 8.59
N LEU A 167 -7.37 6.18 8.18
CA LEU A 167 -6.12 5.97 8.89
C LEU A 167 -5.98 7.00 10.02
N THR A 168 -5.48 6.58 11.17
CA THR A 168 -4.97 7.49 12.22
C THR A 168 -3.48 7.23 12.38
N ILE A 169 -2.68 8.29 12.31
CA ILE A 169 -1.22 8.25 12.43
C ILE A 169 -0.80 8.93 13.72
N ARG A 170 0.17 8.36 14.44
CA ARG A 170 0.90 9.02 15.51
C ARG A 170 2.25 9.53 14.98
N PRO A 171 2.44 10.84 14.83
CA PRO A 171 3.70 11.43 14.39
C PRO A 171 4.89 11.03 15.29
N MET A 172 6.06 10.81 14.70
CA MET A 172 7.27 10.44 15.44
C MET A 172 7.90 11.61 16.21
N ASP A 173 7.55 12.84 15.87
CA ASP A 173 8.06 14.06 16.49
C ASP A 173 7.30 14.48 17.76
N GLY A 174 6.38 13.64 18.23
CA GLY A 174 5.55 13.92 19.40
C GLY A 174 4.34 14.82 19.12
N GLY A 175 4.03 15.08 17.84
CA GLY A 175 2.78 15.72 17.44
C GLY A 175 1.53 14.92 17.86
N ALA A 176 0.36 15.59 17.80
CA ALA A 176 -0.92 14.94 18.09
C ALA A 176 -1.25 13.86 17.06
N ASP A 177 -2.04 12.86 17.48
CA ASP A 177 -2.54 11.82 16.56
C ASP A 177 -3.41 12.48 15.45
N MET A 178 -3.11 12.14 14.20
CA MET A 178 -3.72 12.73 13.01
C MET A 178 -4.65 11.73 12.33
N GLU A 179 -5.94 12.06 12.23
CA GLU A 179 -6.88 11.35 11.37
C GLU A 179 -6.74 11.81 9.92
N ILE A 180 -6.51 10.87 9.01
CA ILE A 180 -6.27 11.18 7.60
C ILE A 180 -7.58 11.15 6.82
N LYS A 181 -7.85 12.26 6.13
CA LYS A 181 -8.98 12.45 5.21
C LYS A 181 -8.42 12.96 3.90
N VAL A 182 -8.65 12.22 2.83
CA VAL A 182 -8.02 12.50 1.54
C VAL A 182 -8.93 12.09 0.38
N PRO A 183 -8.88 12.79 -0.76
CA PRO A 183 -9.58 12.35 -1.96
C PRO A 183 -8.92 11.11 -2.57
N ALA A 184 -9.66 10.39 -3.42
CA ALA A 184 -9.12 9.30 -4.23
C ALA A 184 -7.91 9.76 -5.07
N GLY A 185 -6.93 8.87 -5.24
CA GLY A 185 -5.66 9.13 -5.91
C GLY A 185 -4.58 9.75 -5.02
N SER A 186 -4.91 10.07 -3.76
CA SER A 186 -3.94 10.55 -2.78
C SER A 186 -3.10 9.40 -2.22
N ILE A 187 -1.84 9.68 -1.90
CA ILE A 187 -0.94 8.73 -1.25
C ILE A 187 -0.50 9.28 0.11
N VAL A 188 -0.63 8.46 1.14
CA VAL A 188 -0.05 8.72 2.45
C VAL A 188 1.19 7.84 2.55
N PHE A 189 2.36 8.48 2.57
CA PHE A 189 3.63 7.80 2.77
C PHE A 189 3.89 7.65 4.26
N ILE A 190 4.16 6.43 4.71
CA ILE A 190 4.29 6.09 6.13
C ILE A 190 5.59 5.30 6.31
N SER A 191 6.51 5.79 7.15
CA SER A 191 7.69 5.02 7.55
C SER A 191 7.26 3.79 8.34
N ASN A 192 7.96 2.68 8.15
CA ASN A 192 7.73 1.43 8.89
C ASN A 192 7.83 1.54 10.42
N ARG A 193 8.30 2.67 10.95
CA ARG A 193 8.43 2.95 12.39
C ARG A 193 7.27 3.78 12.94
N VAL A 194 6.38 4.28 12.08
CA VAL A 194 5.26 5.13 12.48
C VAL A 194 4.12 4.27 12.99
N VAL A 195 3.66 4.58 14.21
CA VAL A 195 2.52 3.92 14.82
C VAL A 195 1.25 4.43 14.15
N HIS A 196 0.44 3.53 13.64
CA HIS A 196 -0.80 3.87 12.96
C HIS A 196 -1.88 2.80 13.18
N LYS A 197 -3.13 3.17 12.94
CA LYS A 197 -4.30 2.30 13.03
C LYS A 197 -5.33 2.71 11.99
N SER A 198 -6.39 1.94 11.81
CA SER A 198 -7.53 2.41 11.03
C SER A 198 -8.88 2.01 11.62
N THR A 199 -9.87 2.88 11.43
CA THR A 199 -11.22 2.74 12.01
C THR A 199 -12.11 1.80 11.18
N PRO A 200 -13.26 1.36 11.69
CA PRO A 200 -14.25 0.62 10.91
C PRO A 200 -14.77 1.40 9.69
N ASN A 201 -15.21 0.69 8.66
CA ASN A 201 -16.04 1.30 7.61
C ASN A 201 -17.53 1.23 8.00
N ASN A 202 -18.07 2.37 8.45
CA ASN A 202 -19.48 2.55 8.80
C ASN A 202 -20.32 3.11 7.63
N SER A 203 -19.70 3.32 6.47
CA SER A 203 -20.40 3.77 5.27
C SER A 203 -21.19 2.63 4.61
N ARG A 204 -21.95 2.99 3.57
CA ARG A 204 -22.72 2.05 2.72
C ARG A 204 -21.95 1.61 1.47
N ARG A 205 -20.67 1.97 1.35
CA ARG A 205 -19.82 1.62 0.20
C ARG A 205 -18.58 0.88 0.67
N PHE A 206 -17.97 0.12 -0.23
CA PHE A 206 -16.62 -0.38 -0.01
C PHE A 206 -15.63 0.80 0.09
N ARG A 207 -14.54 0.60 0.83
CA ARG A 207 -13.39 1.51 0.83
C ARG A 207 -12.13 0.72 0.52
N ARG A 208 -11.49 1.07 -0.60
CA ARG A 208 -10.32 0.41 -1.16
C ARG A 208 -9.09 1.29 -1.00
N VAL A 209 -7.99 0.63 -0.69
CA VAL A 209 -6.65 1.20 -0.65
C VAL A 209 -5.72 0.20 -1.30
N TYR A 210 -4.80 0.68 -2.12
CA TYR A 210 -3.64 -0.10 -2.54
C TYR A 210 -2.42 0.34 -1.72
N MET A 211 -1.64 -0.61 -1.22
CA MET A 211 -0.51 -0.31 -0.33
C MET A 211 0.72 -1.14 -0.70
N PRO A 212 1.50 -0.71 -1.70
CA PRO A 212 2.84 -1.23 -1.89
C PRO A 212 3.77 -0.64 -0.84
N GLN A 213 4.72 -1.44 -0.38
CA GLN A 213 5.78 -1.02 0.53
C GLN A 213 7.12 -1.15 -0.17
N TYR A 214 7.96 -0.14 -0.03
CA TYR A 214 9.30 -0.14 -0.63
C TYR A 214 10.37 -0.01 0.45
N SER A 215 11.44 -0.79 0.33
CA SER A 215 12.58 -0.72 1.24
C SER A 215 13.83 -0.18 0.56
N SER A 216 14.71 0.42 1.37
CA SER A 216 16.02 0.92 0.90
C SER A 216 17.07 -0.19 0.75
N LYS A 217 16.76 -1.41 1.19
CA LYS A 217 17.63 -2.59 1.11
C LYS A 217 16.80 -3.82 0.80
N ARG A 218 17.43 -4.81 0.17
CA ARG A 218 16.85 -6.15 0.00
C ARG A 218 16.51 -6.74 1.36
N SER A 219 15.36 -7.40 1.41
CA SER A 219 14.87 -8.14 2.56
C SER A 219 14.78 -9.62 2.21
N ASN A 220 14.90 -10.49 3.21
CA ASN A 220 14.62 -11.92 3.06
C ASN A 220 13.13 -12.23 3.04
N VAL A 221 12.27 -11.21 3.23
CA VAL A 221 10.84 -11.21 2.92
C VAL A 221 10.57 -10.28 1.72
N GLY A 222 9.51 -10.50 0.96
CA GLY A 222 9.22 -9.69 -0.24
C GLY A 222 10.05 -10.00 -1.49
N PHE A 223 10.04 -9.10 -2.46
CA PHE A 223 10.67 -9.26 -3.77
C PHE A 223 12.16 -8.83 -3.73
N ARG A 224 13.00 -9.47 -4.56
CA ARG A 224 14.48 -9.30 -4.51
C ARG A 224 15.09 -8.73 -5.78
N PHE A 225 14.27 -8.29 -6.73
CA PHE A 225 14.74 -7.55 -7.90
C PHE A 225 14.96 -6.06 -7.57
N ASP A 226 15.95 -5.45 -8.22
CA ASP A 226 16.23 -4.01 -8.08
C ASP A 226 15.19 -3.18 -8.85
N ILE A 227 14.67 -2.12 -8.23
CA ILE A 227 13.94 -1.06 -8.92
C ILE A 227 14.83 0.18 -8.93
N SER A 228 15.52 0.39 -10.04
CA SER A 228 16.41 1.55 -10.23
C SER A 228 15.61 2.78 -10.64
N ILE A 229 15.77 3.87 -9.90
CA ILE A 229 15.14 5.14 -10.22
C ILE A 229 16.10 5.96 -11.09
N SER A 230 15.78 6.07 -12.37
CA SER A 230 16.44 7.01 -13.25
C SER A 230 16.03 8.44 -12.87
N THR A 231 17.02 9.24 -12.50
CA THR A 231 16.91 10.71 -12.32
C THR A 231 16.53 11.40 -13.60
#